data_AF-A0A956PHF9-F1
#
_entry.id   AF-A0A956PHF9-F1
#
_cell.length_a   1.000
_cell.length_b   1.000
_cell.length_c   1.000
_cell.angle_alpha   90.00
_cell.angle_beta   90.00
_cell.angle_gamma   90.00
#
_symmetry.space_group_name_H-M   'P 1'
#
loop_
_entity.id
_entity.type
_entity.pdbx_description
1 polymer ?
#
loop_
_entity_poly.entity_id
_entity_poly.type
_entity_poly.pdbx_seq_one_letter_code
_entity_poly.pdbx_strand_id
1 'polypeptide(L)'
;MRRASYGFTLAELLLSLFIMGFLVFVALLCFNLTSNLMGESLVRQSTENQLRAVKALLERDFSLANGWYIDVLPRRGEEARDALSLPTLADWHDPTEFSLDTGLPAWNRYIVWYVNRAPSGVLVRQVVAPERPELGYFNVPYEQLSTNLSESDPLSNDNVVFSQVLSRSVKEFEVSAFPGATFADVKLRFEATGARRGGGMDQVEDQVEVQLRFDINNTWPKL
;
A
#
# COMPACT_ATOMS: atom_id res chain seq x y z
N MET A 1 38.93 57.61 38.63
CA MET A 1 38.35 56.25 38.71
C MET A 1 39.11 55.33 37.76
N ARG A 2 40.09 54.57 38.26
CA ARG A 2 40.80 53.56 37.47
C ARG A 2 40.02 52.25 37.59
N ARG A 3 39.43 51.78 36.49
CA ARG A 3 38.89 50.41 36.39
C ARG A 3 40.09 49.46 36.42
N ALA A 4 40.19 48.64 37.46
CA ALA A 4 41.14 47.53 37.48
C ALA A 4 40.68 46.53 36.41
N SER A 5 41.46 46.41 35.34
CA SER A 5 41.31 45.34 34.35
C SER A 5 41.81 44.05 34.97
N TYR A 6 40.90 43.26 35.56
CA TYR A 6 41.22 41.92 36.02
C TYR A 6 41.51 41.04 34.79
N GLY A 7 42.76 40.58 34.69
CA GLY A 7 43.19 39.65 33.63
C GLY A 7 42.59 38.27 33.86
N PHE A 8 42.12 37.65 32.78
CA PHE A 8 41.53 36.31 32.81
C PHE A 8 42.60 35.28 33.13
N THR A 9 42.36 34.40 34.11
CA THR A 9 43.33 33.37 34.48
C THR A 9 43.29 32.19 33.50
N LEU A 10 44.42 31.52 33.30
CA LEU A 10 44.48 30.34 32.41
C LEU A 10 43.54 29.21 32.87
N ALA A 11 43.30 29.10 34.18
CA ALA A 11 42.34 28.17 34.75
C ALA A 11 40.89 28.49 34.37
N GLU A 12 40.50 29.77 34.41
CA GLU A 12 39.16 30.22 33.97
C GLU A 12 38.95 29.95 32.47
N LEU A 13 40.00 30.06 31.65
CA LEU A 13 39.94 29.78 30.21
C LEU A 13 39.74 28.29 29.93
N LEU A 14 40.49 27.42 30.61
CA LEU A 14 40.33 25.97 30.49
C LEU A 14 38.94 25.52 30.97
N LEU A 15 38.45 26.07 32.08
CA LEU A 15 37.12 25.78 32.60
C LEU A 15 36.03 26.23 31.60
N SER A 16 36.17 27.43 31.03
CA SER A 16 35.22 27.96 30.04
C SER A 16 35.20 27.11 28.77
N LEU A 17 36.36 26.68 28.28
CA LEU A 17 36.48 25.78 27.13
C LEU A 17 35.88 24.41 27.42
N PHE A 18 36.10 23.86 28.61
CA PHE A 18 35.51 22.58 29.01
C PHE A 18 33.98 22.67 29.09
N ILE A 19 33.43 23.71 29.73
CA ILE A 19 31.99 23.91 29.83
C ILE A 19 31.38 24.08 28.44
N MET A 20 31.99 24.90 27.58
CA MET A 20 31.51 25.11 26.22
C MET A 20 31.57 23.82 25.38
N GLY A 21 32.68 23.07 25.46
CA GLY A 21 32.81 21.78 24.79
C GLY A 21 31.80 20.75 25.28
N PHE A 22 31.57 20.68 26.59
CA PHE A 22 30.55 19.82 27.18
C PHE A 22 29.13 20.20 26.72
N LEU A 23 28.80 21.50 26.69
CA LEU A 23 27.50 21.97 26.20
C LEU A 23 27.29 21.63 24.72
N VAL A 24 28.31 21.82 23.88
CA VAL A 24 28.25 21.42 22.47
C VAL A 24 28.09 19.91 22.33
N PHE A 25 28.82 19.13 23.12
CA PHE A 25 28.69 17.67 23.13
C PHE A 25 27.27 17.21 23.50
N VAL A 26 26.69 17.77 24.57
CA VAL A 26 25.31 17.47 24.98
C VAL A 26 24.31 17.88 23.90
N ALA A 27 24.48 19.06 23.28
CA ALA A 27 23.62 19.51 22.20
C ALA A 27 23.67 18.57 20.99
N LEU A 28 24.86 18.14 20.57
CA LEU A 28 25.03 17.17 19.48
C LEU A 28 24.43 15.81 19.83
N LEU A 29 24.58 15.36 21.07
CA LEU A 29 23.99 14.10 21.53
C LEU A 29 22.46 14.16 21.48
N CYS A 30 21.84 15.23 22.00
CA CYS A 30 20.41 15.45 21.93
C CYS A 30 19.89 15.54 20.48
N PHE A 31 20.64 16.24 19.61
CA PHE A 31 20.29 16.35 18.20
C PHE A 31 20.28 14.99 17.50
N ASN A 32 21.32 14.17 17.69
CA ASN A 32 21.39 12.82 17.11
C ASN A 32 20.26 11.90 17.61
N LEU A 33 19.93 11.97 18.90
CA LEU A 33 18.80 11.20 19.43
C LEU A 33 17.47 11.64 18.80
N THR A 34 17.26 12.95 18.67
CA THR A 34 16.03 13.51 18.12
C THR A 34 15.90 13.22 16.63
N SER A 35 16.97 13.33 15.85
CA SER A 35 16.95 13.03 14.42
C SER A 35 16.60 11.57 14.15
N ASN A 36 17.10 10.65 14.97
CA ASN A 36 16.81 9.21 14.83
C ASN A 36 15.34 8.92 15.13
N LEU A 37 14.80 9.47 16.22
CA LEU A 37 13.39 9.31 16.59
C LEU A 37 12.44 9.90 15.54
N MET A 38 12.79 11.06 14.96
CA MET A 38 12.02 11.67 13.89
C MET A 38 12.01 10.80 12.63
N GLY A 39 13.16 10.22 12.26
CA GLY A 39 13.26 9.34 11.10
C GLY A 39 12.35 8.11 11.21
N GLU A 40 12.37 7.42 12.35
CA GLU A 40 11.52 6.25 12.62
C GLU A 40 10.03 6.63 12.61
N SER A 41 9.67 7.76 13.24
CA SER A 41 8.29 8.26 13.27
C SER A 41 7.74 8.59 11.87
N LEU A 42 8.53 9.26 11.03
CA LEU A 42 8.13 9.61 9.67
C LEU A 42 7.90 8.38 8.79
N VAL A 43 8.78 7.38 8.90
CA VAL A 43 8.68 6.12 8.15
C VAL A 43 7.40 5.38 8.53
N ARG A 44 7.15 5.23 9.83
CA ARG A 44 5.93 4.61 10.34
C ARG A 44 4.67 5.37 9.90
N GLN A 45 4.67 6.69 10.02
CA GLN A 45 3.54 7.52 9.60
C GLN A 45 3.24 7.38 8.10
N SER A 46 4.29 7.32 7.26
CA SER A 46 4.15 7.10 5.83
C SER A 46 3.50 5.75 5.52
N THR A 47 3.98 4.67 6.15
CA THR A 47 3.42 3.32 5.98
C THR A 47 1.97 3.23 6.45
N GLU A 48 1.65 3.85 7.59
CA GLU A 48 0.27 3.92 8.09
C GLU A 48 -0.66 4.68 7.12
N ASN A 49 -0.19 5.78 6.53
CA ASN A 49 -0.96 6.52 5.53
C ASN A 49 -1.19 5.70 4.25
N GLN A 50 -0.18 4.97 3.77
CA GLN A 50 -0.31 4.06 2.64
C GLN A 50 -1.34 2.95 2.93
N LEU A 51 -1.26 2.32 4.10
CA LEU A 51 -2.20 1.30 4.53
C LEU A 51 -3.64 1.85 4.57
N ARG A 52 -3.85 3.06 5.13
CA ARG A 52 -5.19 3.67 5.17
C ARG A 52 -5.74 3.91 3.76
N ALA A 53 -4.90 4.37 2.83
CA ALA A 53 -5.31 4.57 1.45
C ALA A 53 -5.68 3.26 0.75
N VAL A 54 -4.84 2.22 0.92
CA VAL A 54 -5.11 0.87 0.38
C VAL A 54 -6.40 0.30 0.96
N LYS A 55 -6.58 0.38 2.29
CA LYS A 55 -7.80 -0.07 2.97
C LYS A 55 -9.05 0.60 2.41
N ALA A 56 -9.04 1.94 2.30
CA ALA A 56 -10.20 2.68 1.81
C ALA A 56 -10.58 2.30 0.38
N LEU A 57 -9.58 2.06 -0.48
CA LEU A 57 -9.81 1.61 -1.85
C LEU A 57 -10.33 0.17 -1.92
N LEU A 58 -9.76 -0.75 -1.15
CA LEU A 58 -10.27 -2.12 -1.04
C LEU A 58 -11.71 -2.14 -0.52
N GLU A 59 -12.00 -1.39 0.54
CA GLU A 59 -13.34 -1.28 1.13
C GLU A 59 -14.36 -0.78 0.10
N ARG A 60 -14.00 0.26 -0.66
CA ARG A 60 -14.83 0.74 -1.77
C ARG A 60 -15.03 -0.34 -2.84
N ASP A 61 -13.96 -0.99 -3.28
CA ASP A 61 -14.04 -1.94 -4.38
C ASP A 61 -14.82 -3.21 -3.98
N PHE A 62 -14.64 -3.74 -2.76
CA PHE A 62 -15.43 -4.85 -2.22
C PHE A 62 -16.90 -4.49 -2.00
N SER A 63 -17.21 -3.23 -1.66
CA SER A 63 -18.60 -2.78 -1.52
C SER A 63 -19.37 -2.73 -2.83
N LEU A 64 -18.66 -2.59 -3.96
CA LEU A 64 -19.23 -2.53 -5.31
C LEU A 64 -19.17 -3.88 -6.06
N ALA A 65 -18.35 -4.81 -5.56
CA ALA A 65 -18.16 -6.11 -6.18
C ALA A 65 -19.26 -7.10 -5.78
N ASN A 66 -19.43 -8.14 -6.59
CA ASN A 66 -20.28 -9.27 -6.27
C ASN A 66 -19.43 -10.46 -5.81
N GLY A 67 -19.73 -10.98 -4.61
CA GLY A 67 -19.01 -12.08 -3.96
C GLY A 67 -18.99 -13.40 -4.73
N TRP A 68 -20.01 -13.66 -5.56
CA TRP A 68 -20.09 -14.88 -6.38
C TRP A 68 -19.03 -14.98 -7.47
N TYR A 69 -18.44 -13.83 -7.78
CA TYR A 69 -17.68 -13.58 -8.98
C TYR A 69 -16.24 -13.12 -8.70
N ILE A 70 -15.89 -13.12 -7.41
CA ILE A 70 -14.52 -12.87 -6.97
C ILE A 70 -13.66 -14.04 -7.40
N ASP A 71 -12.51 -13.72 -7.98
CA ASP A 71 -11.49 -14.69 -8.30
C ASP A 71 -10.20 -14.34 -7.58
N VAL A 72 -9.55 -15.36 -7.03
CA VAL A 72 -8.28 -15.24 -6.33
C VAL A 72 -7.31 -16.19 -6.98
N LEU A 73 -6.24 -15.63 -7.53
CA LEU A 73 -5.12 -16.40 -8.03
C LEU A 73 -4.03 -16.46 -6.96
N PRO A 74 -3.88 -17.59 -6.25
CA PRO A 74 -2.80 -17.75 -5.30
C PRO A 74 -1.48 -17.82 -6.06
N ARG A 75 -0.54 -16.91 -5.79
CA ARG A 75 0.80 -16.95 -6.40
C ARG A 75 1.81 -17.29 -5.33
N ARG A 76 2.07 -18.59 -5.21
CA ARG A 76 2.98 -19.15 -4.21
C ARG A 76 4.45 -18.87 -4.58
N GLY A 77 5.20 -18.38 -3.60
CA GLY A 77 6.64 -18.11 -3.62
C GLY A 77 7.20 -18.14 -2.19
N GLU A 78 8.36 -17.53 -1.96
CA GLU A 78 8.87 -17.30 -0.59
C GLU A 78 7.94 -16.35 0.20
N GLU A 79 7.30 -15.42 -0.52
CA GLU A 79 6.30 -14.50 0.01
C GLU A 79 4.98 -14.68 -0.75
N ALA A 80 3.85 -14.67 -0.04
CA ALA A 80 2.53 -14.72 -0.66
C ALA A 80 2.26 -13.40 -1.39
N ARG A 81 2.05 -13.47 -2.71
CA ARG A 81 1.78 -12.31 -3.55
C ARG A 81 0.61 -12.61 -4.45
N ASP A 82 -0.55 -12.84 -3.87
CA ASP A 82 -1.72 -13.25 -4.61
C ASP A 82 -2.19 -12.18 -5.62
N ALA A 83 -3.13 -12.56 -6.46
CA ALA A 83 -3.88 -11.62 -7.26
C ALA A 83 -5.37 -11.82 -7.00
N LEU A 84 -6.11 -10.73 -6.98
CA LEU A 84 -7.54 -10.67 -6.72
C LEU A 84 -8.20 -9.96 -7.90
N SER A 85 -9.26 -10.56 -8.43
CA SER A 85 -10.14 -9.96 -9.42
C SER A 85 -11.53 -9.76 -8.85
N LEU A 86 -12.08 -8.56 -9.03
CA LEU A 86 -13.42 -8.19 -8.64
C LEU A 86 -14.17 -7.69 -9.89
N PRO A 87 -15.39 -8.19 -10.18
CA PRO A 87 -16.19 -7.64 -11.26
C PRO A 87 -16.63 -6.20 -10.92
N THR A 88 -16.70 -5.34 -11.93
CA THR A 88 -17.19 -3.97 -11.78
C THR A 88 -17.87 -3.49 -13.07
N LEU A 89 -18.43 -2.28 -13.02
CA LEU A 89 -19.01 -1.59 -14.17
C LEU A 89 -18.09 -0.47 -14.66
N ALA A 90 -18.28 -0.09 -15.94
CA ALA A 90 -17.60 1.04 -16.56
C ALA A 90 -18.07 2.35 -15.96
N ASP A 91 -19.38 2.48 -15.79
CA ASP A 91 -20.04 3.53 -15.05
C ASP A 91 -21.23 2.94 -14.30
N TRP A 92 -21.31 3.22 -13.00
CA TRP A 92 -22.42 2.81 -12.15
C TRP A 92 -23.65 3.71 -12.33
N HIS A 93 -23.52 4.84 -13.02
CA HIS A 93 -24.61 5.79 -13.26
C HIS A 93 -25.28 5.58 -14.62
N ASP A 94 -24.67 4.82 -15.53
CA ASP A 94 -25.21 4.59 -16.87
C ASP A 94 -26.19 3.41 -16.84
N PRO A 95 -27.49 3.63 -17.11
CA PRO A 95 -28.49 2.55 -17.13
C PRO A 95 -28.20 1.49 -18.21
N THR A 96 -27.42 1.81 -19.24
CA THR A 96 -27.06 0.86 -20.30
C THR A 96 -26.07 -0.20 -19.84
N GLU A 97 -25.41 0.01 -18.69
CA GLU A 97 -24.52 -0.97 -18.05
C GLU A 97 -25.27 -1.98 -17.19
N PHE A 98 -26.61 -1.96 -17.25
CA PHE A 98 -27.50 -2.89 -16.59
C PHE A 98 -28.33 -3.66 -17.63
N SER A 99 -28.55 -4.93 -17.35
CA SER A 99 -29.41 -5.78 -18.17
C SER A 99 -30.85 -5.25 -18.10
N LEU A 100 -31.44 -4.94 -19.26
CA LEU A 100 -32.83 -4.46 -19.34
C LEU A 100 -33.85 -5.50 -18.83
N ASP A 101 -33.53 -6.80 -18.95
CA ASP A 101 -34.42 -7.89 -18.59
C ASP A 101 -34.37 -8.23 -17.10
N THR A 102 -33.18 -8.15 -16.49
CA THR A 102 -32.95 -8.60 -15.10
C THR A 102 -32.70 -7.46 -14.12
N GLY A 103 -32.35 -6.26 -14.61
CA GLY A 103 -31.91 -5.13 -13.80
C GLY A 103 -30.54 -5.35 -13.14
N LEU A 104 -29.86 -6.46 -13.44
CA LEU A 104 -28.56 -6.78 -12.86
C LEU A 104 -27.43 -6.06 -13.61
N PRO A 105 -26.32 -5.71 -12.90
CA PRO A 105 -25.12 -5.18 -13.53
C PRO A 105 -24.59 -6.11 -14.63
N ALA A 106 -24.23 -5.55 -15.79
CA ALA A 106 -23.66 -6.29 -16.92
C ALA A 106 -22.14 -6.56 -16.76
N TRP A 107 -21.61 -6.49 -15.53
CA TRP A 107 -20.22 -6.71 -15.10
C TRP A 107 -19.18 -6.51 -16.21
N ASN A 108 -19.07 -5.29 -16.71
CA ASN A 108 -18.38 -5.04 -17.96
C ASN A 108 -16.87 -4.74 -17.85
N ARG A 109 -16.34 -4.79 -16.63
CA ARG A 109 -14.94 -4.53 -16.29
C ARG A 109 -14.52 -5.37 -15.10
N TYR A 110 -13.21 -5.45 -14.88
CA TYR A 110 -12.62 -6.06 -13.69
C TYR A 110 -11.69 -5.10 -12.99
N ILE A 111 -11.76 -5.09 -11.66
CA ILE A 111 -10.74 -4.47 -10.82
C ILE A 111 -9.78 -5.58 -10.41
N VAL A 112 -8.52 -5.44 -10.82
CA VAL A 112 -7.48 -6.41 -10.52
C VAL A 112 -6.50 -5.82 -9.53
N TRP A 113 -6.31 -6.51 -8.42
CA TRP A 113 -5.35 -6.19 -7.37
C TRP A 113 -4.26 -7.25 -7.36
N TYR A 114 -3.00 -6.86 -7.44
CA TYR A 114 -1.89 -7.82 -7.38
C TYR A 114 -0.59 -7.16 -6.95
N VAL A 115 0.34 -7.96 -6.46
CA VAL A 115 1.71 -7.52 -6.13
C VAL A 115 2.70 -8.10 -7.12
N ASN A 116 3.45 -7.29 -7.86
CA ASN A 116 4.43 -7.85 -8.81
C ASN A 116 5.55 -8.66 -8.11
N ARG A 117 6.31 -9.46 -8.86
CA ARG A 117 7.44 -10.25 -8.34
C ARG A 117 8.77 -9.48 -8.18
N ALA A 118 8.77 -8.15 -8.26
CA ALA A 118 9.98 -7.36 -7.98
C ALA A 118 10.42 -7.57 -6.52
N PRO A 119 11.72 -7.51 -6.16
CA PRO A 119 12.18 -7.85 -4.80
C PRO A 119 11.40 -7.16 -3.68
N SER A 120 11.17 -5.84 -3.78
CA SER A 120 10.42 -5.07 -2.77
C SER A 120 8.89 -5.20 -2.88
N GLY A 121 8.38 -5.78 -3.97
CA GLY A 121 6.97 -5.95 -4.29
C GLY A 121 6.19 -4.65 -4.50
N VAL A 122 5.54 -4.52 -5.64
CA VAL A 122 4.73 -3.35 -6.01
C VAL A 122 3.26 -3.76 -6.03
N LEU A 123 2.48 -3.18 -5.12
CA LEU A 123 1.03 -3.34 -5.11
C LEU A 123 0.38 -2.44 -6.16
N VAL A 124 -0.33 -3.08 -7.08
CA VAL A 124 -0.98 -2.45 -8.20
C VAL A 124 -2.48 -2.71 -8.12
N ARG A 125 -3.25 -1.67 -8.39
CA ARG A 125 -4.67 -1.74 -8.68
C ARG A 125 -4.90 -1.37 -10.13
N GLN A 126 -5.58 -2.22 -10.89
CA GLN A 126 -5.90 -1.99 -12.28
C GLN A 126 -7.39 -2.13 -12.54
N VAL A 127 -7.86 -1.43 -13.57
CA VAL A 127 -9.18 -1.65 -14.17
C VAL A 127 -8.95 -2.17 -15.57
N VAL A 128 -9.46 -3.37 -15.83
CA VAL A 128 -9.34 -4.07 -17.12
C VAL A 128 -10.71 -4.11 -17.78
N ALA A 129 -10.78 -3.80 -19.07
CA ALA A 129 -11.98 -3.91 -19.89
C ALA A 129 -11.71 -4.88 -21.04
N PRO A 130 -11.89 -6.20 -20.83
CA PRO A 130 -11.61 -7.18 -21.87
C PRO A 130 -12.51 -6.92 -23.09
N GLU A 131 -12.13 -7.49 -24.24
CA GLU A 131 -12.96 -7.41 -25.43
C GLU A 131 -14.37 -7.95 -25.13
N ARG A 132 -15.39 -7.13 -25.41
CA ARG A 132 -16.78 -7.50 -25.11
C ARG A 132 -17.16 -8.73 -25.93
N PRO A 133 -17.69 -9.80 -25.32
CA PRO A 133 -18.27 -10.90 -26.08
C PRO A 133 -19.49 -10.40 -26.87
N GLU A 134 -19.78 -11.02 -28.01
CA GLU A 134 -20.90 -10.64 -28.90
C GLU A 134 -22.28 -10.66 -28.17
N LEU A 135 -22.37 -11.40 -27.06
CA LEU A 135 -23.58 -11.52 -26.23
C LEU A 135 -23.69 -10.48 -25.10
N GLY A 136 -22.81 -9.47 -25.06
CA GLY A 136 -22.96 -8.26 -24.24
C GLY A 136 -22.63 -8.38 -22.75
N TYR A 137 -22.47 -9.59 -22.21
CA TYR A 137 -22.12 -9.83 -20.80
C TYR A 137 -20.83 -10.64 -20.68
N PHE A 138 -19.94 -10.29 -19.74
CA PHE A 138 -18.70 -11.05 -19.56
C PHE A 138 -18.94 -12.40 -18.86
N ASN A 139 -18.11 -13.39 -19.21
CA ASN A 139 -17.95 -14.58 -18.38
C ASN A 139 -17.29 -14.15 -17.08
N VAL A 140 -18.00 -14.32 -15.97
CA VAL A 140 -17.45 -14.08 -14.65
C VAL A 140 -17.30 -15.45 -13.99
N PRO A 141 -16.10 -15.85 -13.50
CA PRO A 141 -14.91 -15.05 -13.14
C PRO A 141 -13.97 -14.63 -14.29
N TYR A 142 -13.00 -13.75 -14.00
CA TYR A 142 -12.03 -13.23 -14.98
C TYR A 142 -11.00 -14.29 -15.42
N GLU A 143 -11.31 -15.01 -16.49
CA GLU A 143 -10.51 -16.15 -16.98
C GLU A 143 -9.03 -15.82 -17.26
N GLN A 144 -8.72 -14.58 -17.68
CA GLN A 144 -7.37 -14.15 -18.04
C GLN A 144 -6.54 -13.68 -16.84
N LEU A 145 -7.03 -13.80 -15.60
CA LEU A 145 -6.32 -13.34 -14.39
C LEU A 145 -4.92 -13.96 -14.27
N SER A 146 -4.73 -15.21 -14.67
CA SER A 146 -3.42 -15.89 -14.57
C SER A 146 -2.43 -15.53 -15.67
N THR A 147 -2.92 -15.12 -16.84
CA THR A 147 -2.09 -14.86 -18.03
C THR A 147 -1.83 -13.38 -18.26
N ASN A 148 -2.71 -12.51 -17.76
CA ASN A 148 -2.67 -11.06 -17.99
C ASN A 148 -2.08 -10.28 -16.80
N LEU A 149 -1.12 -10.87 -16.09
CA LEU A 149 -0.40 -10.23 -14.99
C LEU A 149 1.08 -10.12 -15.32
N SER A 150 1.51 -8.90 -15.63
CA SER A 150 2.91 -8.57 -15.84
C SER A 150 3.66 -8.49 -14.52
N GLU A 151 4.83 -9.12 -14.51
CA GLU A 151 5.71 -9.13 -13.34
C GLU A 151 6.64 -7.92 -13.27
N SER A 152 6.75 -7.15 -14.36
CA SER A 152 7.72 -6.04 -14.46
C SER A 152 7.07 -4.70 -14.76
N ASP A 153 6.15 -4.65 -15.72
CA ASP A 153 5.45 -3.44 -16.13
C ASP A 153 3.94 -3.63 -16.09
N PRO A 154 3.24 -3.07 -15.09
CA PRO A 154 1.79 -3.18 -15.02
C PRO A 154 1.05 -2.65 -16.26
N LEU A 155 1.63 -1.67 -16.98
CA LEU A 155 1.00 -1.09 -18.16
C LEU A 155 1.08 -2.00 -19.38
N SER A 156 1.87 -3.07 -19.34
CA SER A 156 1.95 -4.05 -20.42
C SER A 156 0.83 -5.08 -20.39
N ASN A 157 -0.06 -5.05 -19.39
CA ASN A 157 -1.22 -5.92 -19.33
C ASN A 157 -2.22 -5.53 -20.42
N ASP A 158 -2.83 -6.53 -21.05
CA ASP A 158 -3.83 -6.34 -22.07
C ASP A 158 -5.08 -5.67 -21.50
N ASN A 159 -5.72 -4.83 -22.31
CA ASN A 159 -7.02 -4.24 -22.02
C ASN A 159 -7.09 -3.39 -20.73
N VAL A 160 -5.95 -2.87 -20.27
CA VAL A 160 -5.90 -1.96 -19.11
C VAL A 160 -6.50 -0.60 -19.49
N VAL A 161 -7.57 -0.23 -18.79
CA VAL A 161 -8.20 1.10 -18.89
C VAL A 161 -7.56 2.07 -17.90
N PHE A 162 -7.22 1.57 -16.72
CA PHE A 162 -6.65 2.37 -15.65
C PHE A 162 -5.67 1.52 -14.82
N SER A 163 -4.55 2.10 -14.43
CA SER A 163 -3.54 1.45 -13.60
C SER A 163 -3.01 2.43 -12.55
N GLN A 164 -2.95 1.98 -11.31
CA GLN A 164 -2.44 2.76 -10.19
C GLN A 164 -1.51 1.91 -9.33
N VAL A 165 -0.30 2.42 -9.12
CA VAL A 165 0.63 1.89 -8.13
C VAL A 165 0.29 2.49 -6.77
N LEU A 166 0.01 1.63 -5.79
CA LEU A 166 -0.41 2.04 -4.45
C LEU A 166 0.73 2.01 -3.44
N SER A 167 1.60 1.01 -3.55
CA SER A 167 2.83 0.92 -2.75
C SER A 167 3.90 0.16 -3.53
N ARG A 168 5.17 0.45 -3.22
CA ARG A 168 6.36 -0.15 -3.86
C ARG A 168 7.17 -1.03 -2.90
N SER A 169 6.67 -1.20 -1.68
CA SER A 169 7.33 -1.91 -0.60
C SER A 169 6.34 -2.86 0.08
N VAL A 170 5.83 -3.81 -0.71
CA VAL A 170 4.87 -4.82 -0.25
C VAL A 170 5.52 -6.18 -0.26
N LYS A 171 5.72 -6.71 0.93
CA LYS A 171 6.32 -8.03 1.16
C LYS A 171 5.28 -9.12 0.94
N GLU A 172 4.11 -8.97 1.56
CA GLU A 172 3.05 -9.98 1.52
C GLU A 172 1.72 -9.34 1.12
N PHE A 173 1.02 -10.00 0.20
CA PHE A 173 -0.38 -9.74 -0.13
C PHE A 173 -1.04 -11.09 -0.32
N GLU A 174 -1.75 -11.53 0.71
CA GLU A 174 -2.47 -12.79 0.73
C GLU A 174 -3.96 -12.50 0.79
N VAL A 175 -4.73 -13.15 -0.07
CA VAL A 175 -6.18 -12.96 -0.15
C VAL A 175 -6.87 -14.28 0.08
N SER A 176 -7.73 -14.32 1.09
CA SER A 176 -8.61 -15.43 1.41
C SER A 176 -10.04 -15.01 1.12
N ALA A 177 -10.48 -15.28 -0.11
CA ALA A 177 -11.86 -15.13 -0.54
C ALA A 177 -12.25 -16.35 -1.39
N PHE A 178 -13.50 -16.79 -1.25
CA PHE A 178 -14.06 -17.88 -2.04
C PHE A 178 -15.27 -17.37 -2.82
N PRO A 179 -15.55 -17.91 -4.02
CA PRO A 179 -16.78 -17.58 -4.74
C PRO A 179 -18.00 -17.83 -3.85
N GLY A 180 -18.83 -16.81 -3.67
CA GLY A 180 -20.03 -16.84 -2.82
C GLY A 180 -19.76 -16.57 -1.33
N ALA A 181 -18.52 -16.24 -0.95
CA ALA A 181 -18.22 -15.80 0.41
C ALA A 181 -18.87 -14.45 0.73
N THR A 182 -19.29 -14.28 1.98
CA THR A 182 -19.83 -13.01 2.50
C THR A 182 -18.73 -12.07 2.99
N PHE A 183 -17.52 -12.59 3.19
CA PHE A 183 -16.36 -11.82 3.62
C PHE A 183 -15.13 -12.20 2.81
N ALA A 184 -14.23 -11.23 2.64
CA ALA A 184 -12.89 -11.44 2.14
C ALA A 184 -11.89 -11.03 3.22
N ASP A 185 -10.96 -11.93 3.53
CA ASP A 185 -9.83 -11.64 4.41
C ASP A 185 -8.61 -11.31 3.54
N VAL A 186 -8.02 -10.14 3.77
CA VAL A 186 -6.83 -9.65 3.07
C VAL A 186 -5.74 -9.39 4.09
N LYS A 187 -4.61 -10.07 3.93
CA LYS A 187 -3.42 -9.87 4.74
C LYS A 187 -2.38 -9.11 3.92
N LEU A 188 -1.92 -8.00 4.48
CA LEU A 188 -0.94 -7.10 3.87
C LEU A 188 0.25 -6.94 4.80
N ARG A 189 1.46 -7.17 4.29
CA ARG A 189 2.71 -6.85 4.99
C ARG A 189 3.52 -5.86 4.15
N PHE A 190 3.75 -4.68 4.71
CA PHE A 190 4.61 -3.66 4.13
C PHE A 190 6.03 -3.76 4.69
N GLU A 191 7.00 -3.49 3.85
CA GLU A 191 8.39 -3.29 4.25
C GLU A 191 8.66 -1.79 4.38
N ALA A 192 9.04 -1.35 5.57
CA ALA A 192 9.35 0.04 5.84
C ALA A 192 10.86 0.16 6.05
N THR A 193 11.57 0.63 5.02
CA THR A 193 13.01 0.87 5.12
C THR A 193 13.26 2.21 5.82
N GLY A 194 13.78 2.15 7.05
CA GLY A 194 14.15 3.34 7.82
C GLY A 194 15.30 4.15 7.20
N ALA A 195 15.39 5.43 7.58
CA ALA A 195 16.58 6.25 7.27
C ALA A 195 17.84 5.60 7.88
N ARG A 196 18.92 5.54 7.10
CA ARG A 196 20.21 5.01 7.57
C ARG A 196 20.66 5.76 8.83
N ARG A 197 20.85 5.03 9.94
CA ARG A 197 21.52 5.58 11.12
C ARG A 197 22.94 5.99 10.71
N GLY A 198 23.32 7.23 10.98
CA GLY A 198 24.70 7.70 10.77
C GLY A 198 25.65 6.79 11.54
N GLY A 199 26.64 6.19 10.86
CA GLY A 199 27.56 5.21 11.45
C GLY A 199 27.64 3.86 10.73
N GLY A 200 26.83 3.64 9.70
CA GLY A 200 27.22 2.75 8.60
C GLY A 200 26.81 1.28 8.62
N MET A 201 26.06 0.74 9.59
CA MET A 201 25.75 -0.70 9.53
C MET A 201 24.35 -1.23 9.84
N ASP A 202 23.42 -0.51 10.45
CA ASP A 202 22.07 -1.06 10.66
C ASP A 202 20.99 -0.19 10.00
N GLN A 203 20.47 -0.67 8.86
CA GLN A 203 19.14 -0.29 8.41
C GLN A 203 18.14 -0.96 9.34
N VAL A 204 17.32 -0.15 9.99
CA VAL A 204 16.16 -0.67 10.72
C VAL A 204 15.13 -1.05 9.66
N GLU A 205 14.99 -2.35 9.41
CA GLU A 205 13.84 -2.91 8.71
C GLU A 205 12.67 -2.97 9.69
N ASP A 206 11.69 -2.10 9.48
CA ASP A 206 10.42 -2.18 10.19
C ASP A 206 9.40 -2.88 9.27
N GLN A 207 8.56 -3.72 9.84
CA GLN A 207 7.55 -4.47 9.10
C GLN A 207 6.19 -4.20 9.72
N VAL A 208 5.27 -3.69 8.89
CA VAL A 208 3.89 -3.44 9.31
C VAL A 208 3.01 -4.49 8.66
N GLU A 209 2.45 -5.35 9.48
CA GLU A 209 1.50 -6.39 9.06
C GLU A 209 0.10 -6.04 9.55
N VAL A 210 -0.87 -6.12 8.64
CA VAL A 210 -2.28 -5.92 8.95
C VAL A 210 -3.13 -6.97 8.25
N GLN A 211 -4.07 -7.53 9.01
CA GLN A 211 -5.12 -8.37 8.49
C GLN A 211 -6.43 -7.57 8.48
N LEU A 212 -7.02 -7.46 7.30
CA LEU A 212 -8.25 -6.72 7.04
C LEU A 212 -9.34 -7.71 6.65
N ARG A 213 -10.53 -7.53 7.23
CA ARG A 213 -11.74 -8.25 6.84
C ARG A 213 -12.70 -7.28 6.19
N PHE A 214 -13.17 -7.60 4.99
CA PHE A 214 -14.13 -6.81 4.23
C PHE A 214 -15.42 -7.59 4.06
N ASP A 215 -16.56 -6.93 4.32
CA ASP A 215 -17.87 -7.48 4.04
C ASP A 215 -18.19 -7.31 2.55
N ILE A 216 -18.46 -8.43 1.87
CA ILE A 216 -18.89 -8.44 0.47
C ILE A 216 -20.40 -8.37 0.48
N ASN A 217 -20.91 -7.18 0.75
CA ASN A 217 -22.34 -6.95 0.65
C ASN A 217 -22.65 -6.82 -0.84
N ASN A 218 -23.32 -7.83 -1.41
CA ASN A 218 -23.84 -7.84 -2.78
C ASN A 218 -24.94 -6.77 -2.92
N THR A 219 -24.55 -5.50 -2.85
CA THR A 219 -25.43 -4.36 -2.51
C THR A 219 -26.21 -3.83 -3.70
N TRP A 220 -26.14 -4.47 -4.88
CA TRP A 220 -26.81 -3.98 -6.07
C TRP A 220 -27.82 -4.95 -6.71
N PRO A 221 -29.03 -4.45 -7.07
CA PRO A 221 -29.51 -3.10 -6.78
C PRO A 221 -29.76 -2.90 -5.28
N LYS A 222 -29.45 -1.69 -4.78
CA LYS A 222 -29.97 -1.24 -3.48
C LYS A 222 -31.48 -1.12 -3.68
N LEU A 223 -32.22 -2.18 -3.35
CA LEU A 223 -33.68 -2.15 -3.27
C LEU A 223 -34.11 -1.12 -2.21
#